data_AF-A0A815E977-F1
#
_entry.id   AF-A0A815E977-F1
#
_cell.length_a   1.000
_cell.length_b   1.000
_cell.length_c   1.000
_cell.angle_alpha   90.00
_cell.angle_beta   90.00
_cell.angle_gamma   90.00
#
_symmetry.space_group_name_H-M   'P 1'
#
loop_
_entity.id
_entity.type
_entity.pdbx_description
1 polymer ?
#
loop_
_entity_poly.entity_id
_entity_poly.type
_entity_poly.pdbx_seq_one_letter_code
_entity_poly.pdbx_strand_id
1 'polypeptide(L)'
;MIAQGTGGKIIGACSIVGYTSGPMVSHYAASKWGVRGLTQAAAMELAKHKITVNAYCPGVVKTAMTDMADEELTKIQGKQKGDMFKSYENEKIALGRICKPEDIASLVSYLASQD
;
A
#
# COMPACT_ATOMS: atom_id res chain seq x y z
N MET A 1 17.90 -4.51 -15.28
CA MET A 1 18.54 -3.45 -14.47
C MET A 1 20.01 -3.73 -14.20
N ILE A 2 20.42 -4.78 -13.46
CA ILE A 2 21.86 -5.07 -13.25
C ILE A 2 22.61 -5.27 -14.57
N ALA A 3 22.14 -6.20 -15.42
CA ALA A 3 22.72 -6.42 -16.75
C ALA A 3 22.61 -5.20 -17.68
N GLN A 4 21.64 -4.31 -17.44
CA GLN A 4 21.47 -3.07 -18.20
C GLN A 4 22.52 -2.01 -17.81
N GLY A 5 23.08 -2.05 -16.60
CA GLY A 5 24.21 -1.21 -16.17
C GLY A 5 23.91 0.27 -15.91
N THR A 6 22.71 0.76 -16.23
CA THR A 6 22.34 2.19 -16.06
C THR A 6 21.52 2.48 -14.81
N GLY A 7 21.40 1.51 -13.88
CA GLY A 7 20.57 1.64 -12.69
C GLY A 7 19.10 1.31 -12.92
N GLY A 8 18.22 1.80 -12.03
CA GLY A 8 16.78 1.63 -12.16
C GLY A 8 16.01 1.93 -10.88
N LYS A 9 14.68 1.84 -10.95
CA LYS A 9 13.78 2.08 -9.83
C LYS A 9 12.84 0.90 -9.65
N ILE A 10 12.81 0.31 -8.46
CA ILE A 10 11.86 -0.72 -8.06
C ILE A 10 10.92 -0.08 -7.04
N ILE A 11 9.62 -0.20 -7.29
CA ILE A 11 8.58 0.38 -6.44
C ILE A 11 7.60 -0.72 -6.05
N GLY A 12 7.63 -1.13 -4.78
CA GLY A 12 6.77 -2.15 -4.22
C GLY A 12 5.42 -1.61 -3.74
N ALA A 13 4.34 -2.33 -4.04
CA ALA A 13 3.02 -2.05 -3.47
C ALA A 13 2.92 -2.64 -2.04
N CYS A 14 3.14 -1.82 -1.02
CA CYS A 14 2.96 -2.22 0.37
C CYS A 14 1.53 -1.89 0.84
N SER A 15 1.34 -1.46 2.08
CA SER A 15 0.08 -1.01 2.68
C SER A 15 0.36 -0.38 4.05
N ILE A 16 -0.58 0.40 4.57
CA ILE A 16 -0.62 0.76 6.00
C ILE A 16 -0.52 -0.48 6.90
N VAL A 17 -1.02 -1.65 6.44
CA VAL A 17 -0.89 -2.90 7.20
C VAL A 17 0.52 -3.49 7.26
N GLY A 18 1.46 -2.93 6.50
CA GLY A 18 2.90 -3.17 6.66
C GLY A 18 3.53 -2.46 7.86
N TYR A 19 2.74 -1.63 8.58
CA TYR A 19 3.15 -0.92 9.80
C TYR A 19 2.27 -1.29 10.99
N THR A 20 0.95 -1.34 10.81
CA THR A 20 -0.02 -1.62 11.87
C THR A 20 -1.07 -2.62 11.39
N SER A 21 -1.38 -3.65 12.16
CA SER A 21 -2.32 -4.70 11.71
C SER A 21 -3.67 -4.62 12.42
N GLY A 22 -4.63 -5.40 11.93
CA GLY A 22 -5.96 -5.53 12.53
C GLY A 22 -6.52 -6.95 12.37
N PRO A 23 -7.67 -7.23 13.00
CA PRO A 23 -8.38 -8.49 12.83
C PRO A 23 -8.70 -8.78 11.35
N MET A 24 -8.87 -10.07 11.02
CA MET A 24 -9.29 -10.56 9.69
C MET A 24 -8.32 -10.34 8.51
N VAL A 25 -7.17 -9.69 8.74
CA VAL A 25 -6.17 -9.42 7.69
C VAL A 25 -4.79 -10.01 7.97
N SER A 26 -4.67 -11.03 8.83
CA SER A 26 -3.37 -11.57 9.28
C SER A 26 -2.45 -12.01 8.13
N HIS A 27 -2.98 -12.77 7.16
CA HIS A 27 -2.26 -13.23 5.98
C HIS A 27 -1.83 -12.06 5.08
N TYR A 28 -2.73 -11.10 4.86
CA TYR A 28 -2.44 -9.89 4.10
C TYR A 28 -1.37 -9.04 4.79
N ALA A 29 -1.51 -8.80 6.10
CA ALA A 29 -0.55 -8.05 6.90
C ALA A 29 0.83 -8.72 6.90
N ALA A 30 0.91 -10.04 7.12
CA ALA A 30 2.17 -10.79 7.03
C ALA A 30 2.86 -10.58 5.67
N SER A 31 2.10 -10.65 4.56
CA SER A 31 2.65 -10.40 3.23
C SER A 31 3.20 -8.97 3.07
N LYS A 32 2.52 -7.97 3.64
CA LYS A 32 2.92 -6.56 3.51
C LYS A 32 4.09 -6.19 4.42
N TRP A 33 4.22 -6.82 5.59
CA TRP A 33 5.45 -6.79 6.37
C TRP A 33 6.62 -7.40 5.59
N GLY A 34 6.38 -8.51 4.90
CA GLY A 34 7.36 -9.12 3.99
C GLY A 34 7.80 -8.17 2.89
N VAL A 35 6.86 -7.50 2.21
CA VAL A 35 7.17 -6.46 1.19
C VAL A 35 8.01 -5.34 1.78
N ARG A 36 7.66 -4.85 2.98
CA ARG A 36 8.41 -3.77 3.66
C ARG A 36 9.84 -4.20 4.00
N GLY A 37 10.03 -5.41 4.54
CA GLY A 37 11.36 -5.95 4.85
C GLY A 37 12.19 -6.19 3.59
N LEU A 38 11.59 -6.79 2.56
CA LEU A 38 12.24 -7.03 1.27
C LEU A 38 12.69 -5.72 0.61
N THR A 39 11.87 -4.67 0.69
CA THR A 39 12.21 -3.34 0.15
C THR A 39 13.51 -2.82 0.78
N GLN A 40 13.65 -2.94 2.11
CA GLN A 40 14.84 -2.46 2.82
C GLN A 40 16.08 -3.28 2.47
N ALA A 41 15.98 -4.61 2.50
CA ALA A 41 17.09 -5.50 2.16
C ALA A 41 17.56 -5.28 0.71
N ALA A 42 16.62 -5.29 -0.24
CA ALA A 42 16.93 -5.11 -1.65
C ALA A 42 17.50 -3.71 -1.95
N ALA A 43 17.05 -2.66 -1.25
CA ALA A 43 17.64 -1.33 -1.38
C ALA A 43 19.14 -1.34 -1.03
N MET A 44 19.52 -2.01 0.06
CA MET A 44 20.93 -2.13 0.47
C MET A 44 21.75 -2.98 -0.50
N GLU A 45 21.22 -4.12 -0.93
CA GLU A 45 21.90 -5.05 -1.83
C GLU A 45 22.14 -4.46 -3.22
N LEU A 46 21.16 -3.69 -3.73
CA LEU A 46 21.15 -3.19 -5.11
C LEU A 46 21.71 -1.77 -5.25
N ALA A 47 21.98 -1.05 -4.15
CA ALA A 47 22.53 0.31 -4.17
C ALA A 47 23.83 0.41 -5.01
N LYS A 48 24.72 -0.58 -4.90
CA LYS A 48 25.98 -0.64 -5.68
C LYS A 48 25.76 -0.68 -7.20
N HIS A 49 24.55 -1.04 -7.64
CA HIS A 49 24.15 -1.08 -9.03
C HIS A 49 23.36 0.16 -9.47
N LYS A 50 23.30 1.22 -8.63
CA LYS A 50 22.50 2.43 -8.87
C LYS A 50 21.00 2.12 -9.04
N ILE A 51 20.51 1.11 -8.34
CA ILE A 51 19.09 0.74 -8.33
C ILE A 51 18.50 1.14 -6.97
N THR A 52 17.47 1.98 -6.99
CA THR A 52 16.72 2.34 -5.78
C THR A 52 15.52 1.42 -5.61
N VAL A 53 15.25 0.98 -4.37
CA VAL A 53 14.09 0.17 -4.04
C VAL A 53 13.28 0.88 -2.97
N ASN A 54 12.05 1.23 -3.30
CA ASN A 54 11.11 1.91 -2.41
C ASN A 54 9.76 1.18 -2.39
N ALA A 55 8.91 1.51 -1.42
CA ALA A 55 7.54 1.02 -1.39
C ALA A 55 6.57 2.12 -0.96
N TYR A 56 5.38 2.14 -1.57
CA TYR A 56 4.28 3.01 -1.16
C TYR A 56 3.30 2.24 -0.28
N CYS A 57 2.76 2.93 0.74
CA CYS A 57 2.00 2.30 1.81
C CYS A 57 0.63 2.96 1.97
N PRO A 58 -0.32 2.67 1.08
CA PRO A 58 -1.63 3.32 1.09
C PRO A 58 -2.47 2.90 2.31
N GLY A 59 -3.35 3.82 2.74
CA GLY A 59 -4.50 3.53 3.59
C GLY A 59 -5.65 2.88 2.80
N VAL A 60 -6.90 3.27 3.08
CA VAL A 60 -8.05 2.82 2.29
C VAL A 60 -8.16 3.64 1.02
N VAL A 61 -8.10 2.98 -0.15
CA VAL A 61 -8.14 3.60 -1.48
C VAL A 61 -9.33 3.06 -2.26
N LYS A 62 -10.18 3.94 -2.80
CA LYS A 62 -11.38 3.57 -3.55
C LYS A 62 -11.02 2.78 -4.81
N THR A 63 -11.10 1.46 -4.70
CA THR A 63 -10.78 0.48 -5.74
C THR A 63 -11.68 -0.74 -5.62
N ALA A 64 -11.70 -1.60 -6.65
CA ALA A 64 -12.43 -2.87 -6.60
C ALA A 64 -12.00 -3.77 -5.43
N MET A 65 -10.71 -3.74 -5.04
CA MET A 65 -10.21 -4.49 -3.88
C MET A 65 -10.88 -4.05 -2.57
N THR A 66 -10.96 -2.74 -2.34
CA THR A 66 -11.60 -2.22 -1.12
C THR A 66 -13.11 -2.35 -1.14
N ASP A 67 -13.73 -2.32 -2.33
CA ASP A 67 -15.17 -2.54 -2.48
C ASP A 67 -15.53 -3.99 -2.12
N MET A 68 -14.73 -4.96 -2.56
CA MET A 68 -14.86 -6.35 -2.16
C MET A 68 -14.64 -6.55 -0.65
N ALA A 69 -13.61 -5.89 -0.09
CA ALA A 69 -13.34 -5.96 1.34
C ALA A 69 -14.49 -5.36 2.18
N ASP A 70 -15.06 -4.24 1.76
CA ASP A 70 -16.24 -3.63 2.40
C ASP A 70 -17.43 -4.60 2.38
N GLU A 71 -17.71 -5.22 1.23
CA GLU A 71 -18.83 -6.17 1.09
C GLU A 71 -18.66 -7.40 1.99
N GLU A 72 -17.49 -8.03 2.00
CA GLU A 72 -17.24 -9.21 2.82
C GLU A 72 -17.25 -8.89 4.32
N LEU A 73 -16.60 -7.80 4.73
CA LEU A 73 -16.52 -7.41 6.14
C LEU A 73 -17.88 -6.96 6.69
N THR A 74 -18.64 -6.18 5.91
CA THR A 74 -19.97 -5.73 6.35
C THR A 74 -20.96 -6.88 6.43
N LYS A 75 -20.89 -7.85 5.51
CA LYS A 75 -21.67 -9.09 5.57
C LYS A 75 -21.38 -9.90 6.84
N ILE A 76 -20.11 -10.09 7.20
CA ILE A 76 -19.73 -10.80 8.44
C ILE A 76 -20.22 -10.05 9.69
N GLN A 77 -20.21 -8.72 9.66
CA GLN A 77 -20.61 -7.88 10.78
C GLN A 77 -22.12 -7.59 10.86
N GLY A 78 -22.92 -8.06 9.90
CA GLY A 78 -24.35 -7.71 9.80
C GLY A 78 -24.60 -6.22 9.52
N LYS A 79 -23.67 -5.54 8.85
CA LYS A 79 -23.73 -4.12 8.47
C LYS A 79 -24.10 -3.94 7.00
N GLN A 80 -24.40 -2.71 6.61
CA GLN A 80 -24.67 -2.39 5.20
C GLN A 80 -23.37 -2.16 4.42
N LYS A 81 -23.39 -2.51 3.13
CA LYS A 81 -22.33 -2.14 2.19
C LYS A 81 -22.12 -0.62 2.24
N GLY A 82 -20.87 -0.20 2.32
CA GLY A 82 -20.45 1.18 2.47
C GLY A 82 -20.18 1.62 3.91
N ASP A 83 -20.62 0.85 4.91
CA ASP A 83 -20.41 1.23 6.31
C ASP A 83 -18.93 1.15 6.72
N MET A 84 -18.11 0.31 6.07
CA MET A 84 -16.67 0.33 6.30
C MET A 84 -16.10 1.68 5.84
N PHE A 85 -16.41 2.12 4.63
CA PHE A 85 -15.92 3.41 4.11
C PHE A 85 -16.35 4.58 5.01
N LYS A 86 -17.62 4.65 5.42
CA LYS A 86 -18.11 5.69 6.35
C LYS A 86 -17.35 5.71 7.67
N SER A 87 -17.08 4.54 8.27
CA SER A 87 -16.33 4.46 9.52
C SER A 87 -14.89 4.94 9.34
N TYR A 88 -14.24 4.58 8.23
CA TYR A 88 -12.90 5.08 7.94
C TYR A 88 -12.87 6.60 7.72
N GLU A 89 -13.82 7.15 6.97
CA GLU A 89 -13.93 8.60 6.73
C GLU A 89 -14.18 9.39 8.02
N ASN A 90 -15.12 8.93 8.85
CA ASN A 90 -15.55 9.69 10.03
C ASN A 90 -14.63 9.53 11.26
N GLU A 91 -13.93 8.39 11.38
CA GLU A 91 -13.26 8.04 12.65
C GLU A 91 -11.77 7.71 12.51
N LYS A 92 -11.29 7.29 11.34
CA LYS A 92 -9.94 6.72 11.19
C LYS A 92 -9.01 7.54 10.31
N ILE A 93 -9.53 8.21 9.29
CA ILE A 93 -8.73 9.00 8.35
C ILE A 93 -8.75 10.46 8.79
N ALA A 94 -7.58 11.00 9.15
CA ALA A 94 -7.46 12.38 9.61
C ALA A 94 -7.95 13.43 8.59
N LEU A 95 -7.83 13.15 7.29
CA LEU A 95 -8.34 14.03 6.22
C LEU A 95 -9.83 13.88 5.93
N GLY A 96 -10.55 12.98 6.63
CA GLY A 96 -12.00 12.84 6.50
C GLY A 96 -12.50 12.30 5.16
N ARG A 97 -11.64 11.68 4.34
CA ARG A 97 -12.01 11.16 3.01
C ARG A 97 -11.25 9.88 2.65
N ILE A 98 -11.91 8.98 1.91
CA ILE A 98 -11.21 7.85 1.29
C ILE A 98 -10.19 8.35 0.25
N CYS A 99 -9.03 7.69 0.17
CA CYS A 99 -8.05 7.99 -0.88
C CYS A 99 -8.60 7.60 -2.25
N LYS A 100 -8.25 8.36 -3.28
CA LYS A 100 -8.48 7.99 -4.67
C LYS A 100 -7.19 7.41 -5.26
N PRO A 101 -7.24 6.63 -6.35
CA PRO A 101 -6.03 6.14 -7.02
C PRO A 101 -5.02 7.25 -7.34
N GLU A 102 -5.47 8.46 -7.65
CA GLU A 102 -4.63 9.61 -8.01
C GLU A 102 -3.79 10.11 -6.83
N ASP A 103 -4.28 9.97 -5.59
CA ASP A 103 -3.52 10.30 -4.38
C ASP A 103 -2.26 9.41 -4.27
N ILE A 104 -2.37 8.15 -4.71
CA ILE A 104 -1.26 7.18 -4.71
C ILE A 104 -0.38 7.33 -5.95
N ALA A 105 -1.00 7.54 -7.12
CA ALA A 105 -0.29 7.70 -8.39
C ALA A 105 0.72 8.84 -8.34
N SER A 106 0.40 9.93 -7.66
CA SER A 106 1.31 11.08 -7.49
C SER A 106 2.60 10.70 -6.75
N LEU A 107 2.49 9.92 -5.67
CA LEU A 107 3.67 9.41 -4.95
C LEU A 107 4.47 8.42 -5.80
N VAL A 108 3.79 7.50 -6.50
CA VAL A 108 4.46 6.53 -7.37
C VAL A 108 5.19 7.23 -8.51
N SER A 109 4.59 8.28 -9.09
CA SER A 109 5.21 9.11 -10.12
C SER A 109 6.47 9.80 -9.60
N TYR A 110 6.43 10.33 -8.38
CA TYR A 110 7.63 10.90 -7.73
C TYR A 110 8.71 9.84 -7.52
N LEU A 111 8.36 8.68 -6.93
CA LEU A 111 9.32 7.60 -6.72
C LEU A 111 9.92 7.06 -8.02
N ALA A 112 9.23 7.24 -9.15
CA ALA A 112 9.69 6.85 -10.48
C ALA A 112 10.42 7.98 -11.25
N SER A 113 10.43 9.22 -10.75
CA SER A 113 11.05 10.37 -11.42
C SER A 113 12.58 10.28 -11.40
N GLN A 114 13.28 11.29 -11.89
CA GLN A 114 14.75 11.35 -11.78
C GLN A 114 15.24 11.80 -10.41
N ASP A 115 14.37 12.42 -9.61
CA ASP A 115 14.68 12.84 -8.24
C ASP A 115 14.95 11.63 -7.33
#